data_AF-A0A7S3MBG0-F1
#
_entry.id   AF-A0A7S3MBG0-F1
#
_cell.length_a   1.000
_cell.length_b   1.000
_cell.length_c   1.000
_cell.angle_alpha   90.00
_cell.angle_beta   90.00
_cell.angle_gamma   90.00
#
_symmetry.space_group_name_H-M   'P 1'
#
loop_
_entity.id
_entity.type
_entity.pdbx_description
1 polymer ?
#
loop_
_entity_poly.entity_id
_entity_poly.type
_entity_poly.pdbx_seq_one_letter_code
_entity_poly.pdbx_strand_id
1 'polypeptide(L)'
;KKNQIRIVEGALESFPGHDTVATLEGWVHASPALLSTGKCSWPDLDSLEEGTLPEETILAINAQKEAEPEKAILEAIGADLEELRPEDGEGSPAWNVKVYGDKGEYTFPDSKKSYRITAVRSLVWPGAITVAQGTRFANLYVGYGTKCAQLVQPYKESGLPLTGASPFSSGNMQLPLAPEDVMDEPNDMEEQEEPQPALVDDASDGEDMEKEDE
;
A
#
# COMPACT_ATOMS: atom_id res chain seq x y z
N LYS A 1 -26.03 15.07 4.88
CA LYS A 1 -26.21 13.60 4.96
C LYS A 1 -24.91 12.97 4.49
N LYS A 2 -24.01 12.64 5.41
CA LYS A 2 -22.64 12.19 5.12
C LYS A 2 -22.63 10.66 5.06
N ASN A 3 -22.07 10.14 3.96
CA ASN A 3 -21.66 8.76 3.74
C ASN A 3 -22.78 7.70 3.77
N GLN A 4 -23.70 7.74 2.80
CA GLN A 4 -24.45 6.54 2.42
C GLN A 4 -23.62 5.75 1.40
N ILE A 5 -23.40 4.47 1.69
CA ILE A 5 -22.85 3.52 0.72
C ILE A 5 -23.85 3.47 -0.44
N ARG A 6 -23.43 3.93 -1.62
CA ARG A 6 -24.23 3.77 -2.85
C ARG A 6 -24.21 2.30 -3.21
N ILE A 7 -25.32 1.61 -2.97
CA ILE A 7 -25.56 0.28 -3.50
C ILE A 7 -25.96 0.48 -4.96
N VAL A 8 -25.11 0.04 -5.88
CA VAL A 8 -25.44 0.02 -7.30
C VAL A 8 -26.28 -1.22 -7.55
N GLU A 9 -27.57 -1.04 -7.79
CA GLU A 9 -28.48 -2.12 -8.18
C GLU A 9 -27.99 -2.75 -9.50
N GLY A 10 -27.80 -4.07 -9.53
CA GLY A 10 -27.26 -4.82 -10.68
C GLY A 10 -25.78 -5.24 -10.56
N ALA A 11 -25.00 -4.66 -9.63
CA ALA A 11 -23.57 -5.03 -9.46
C ALA A 11 -23.36 -6.47 -8.94
N LEU A 12 -24.37 -7.06 -8.30
CA LEU A 12 -24.35 -8.42 -7.77
C LEU A 12 -24.61 -9.50 -8.83
N GLU A 13 -25.34 -9.18 -9.91
CA GLU A 13 -25.71 -10.15 -10.96
C GLU A 13 -24.64 -10.30 -12.03
N SER A 14 -23.73 -9.32 -12.16
CA SER A 14 -22.67 -9.28 -13.17
C SER A 14 -21.26 -9.21 -12.57
N PHE A 15 -21.07 -9.67 -11.33
CA PHE A 15 -19.74 -9.68 -10.72
C PHE A 15 -18.85 -10.71 -11.44
N PRO A 16 -17.62 -10.36 -11.84
CA PRO A 16 -16.75 -11.26 -12.59
C PRO A 16 -16.50 -12.56 -11.82
N GLY A 17 -16.44 -13.66 -12.57
CA GLY A 17 -16.08 -14.96 -12.03
C GLY A 17 -14.70 -14.89 -11.39
N HIS A 18 -14.49 -15.70 -10.37
CA HIS A 18 -13.23 -15.68 -9.62
C HIS A 18 -12.00 -16.06 -10.47
N ASP A 19 -12.16 -16.76 -11.60
CA ASP A 19 -11.07 -17.04 -12.55
C ASP A 19 -10.65 -15.78 -13.32
N THR A 20 -11.60 -14.91 -13.66
CA THR A 20 -11.33 -13.60 -14.26
C THR A 20 -10.63 -12.68 -13.28
N VAL A 21 -11.07 -12.66 -12.01
CA VAL A 21 -10.44 -11.84 -10.96
C VAL A 21 -9.03 -12.33 -10.62
N ALA A 22 -8.70 -13.59 -10.90
CA ALA A 22 -7.37 -14.15 -10.70
C ALA A 22 -6.32 -13.64 -11.71
N THR A 23 -6.74 -13.02 -12.82
CA THR A 23 -5.84 -12.44 -13.82
C THR A 23 -5.79 -10.91 -13.69
N LEU A 24 -4.73 -10.28 -14.22
CA LEU A 24 -4.58 -8.82 -14.25
C LEU A 24 -5.70 -8.13 -15.04
N GLU A 25 -6.23 -8.79 -16.06
CA GLU A 25 -7.29 -8.28 -16.93
C GLU A 25 -8.63 -8.11 -16.20
N GLY A 26 -8.85 -8.83 -15.11
CA GLY A 26 -10.05 -8.70 -14.28
C GLY A 26 -10.10 -7.42 -13.44
N TRP A 27 -9.05 -6.59 -13.49
CA TRP A 27 -8.90 -5.41 -12.66
C TRP A 27 -8.70 -4.16 -13.51
N VAL A 28 -9.39 -3.10 -13.10
CA VAL A 28 -9.41 -1.82 -13.81
C VAL A 28 -9.23 -0.66 -12.85
N HIS A 29 -8.75 0.47 -13.35
CA HIS A 29 -8.70 1.72 -12.59
C HIS A 29 -10.08 2.33 -12.43
N ALA A 30 -10.52 2.49 -11.18
CA ALA A 30 -11.78 3.16 -10.87
C ALA A 30 -11.67 4.69 -10.86
N SER A 31 -10.47 5.22 -10.68
CA SER A 31 -10.20 6.67 -10.65
C SER A 31 -9.57 7.11 -11.97
N PRO A 32 -9.80 8.36 -12.41
CA PRO A 32 -9.15 8.89 -13.59
C PRO A 32 -7.64 8.99 -13.39
N ALA A 33 -6.88 8.77 -14.46
CA ALA A 33 -5.43 8.86 -14.41
C ALA A 33 -4.98 10.30 -14.11
N LEU A 34 -3.87 10.42 -13.36
CA LEU A 34 -3.26 11.70 -13.04
C LEU A 34 -2.14 11.99 -14.05
N LEU A 35 -2.25 13.12 -14.75
CA LEU A 35 -1.24 13.60 -15.70
C LEU A 35 -0.03 14.17 -14.97
N SER A 36 1.10 14.28 -15.67
CA SER A 36 2.31 14.96 -15.14
C SER A 36 2.09 16.42 -14.73
N THR A 37 1.04 17.07 -15.23
CA THR A 37 0.60 18.42 -14.83
C THR A 37 -0.10 18.45 -13.46
N GLY A 38 -0.34 17.29 -12.84
CA GLY A 38 -1.07 17.16 -11.58
C GLY A 38 -2.60 17.26 -11.72
N LYS A 39 -3.12 17.21 -12.96
CA LYS A 39 -4.55 17.23 -13.28
C LYS A 39 -4.99 15.91 -13.90
N CYS A 40 -6.29 15.66 -13.98
CA CYS A 40 -6.85 14.44 -14.58
C CYS A 40 -7.35 14.63 -16.02
N SER A 41 -7.31 15.86 -16.54
CA SER A 41 -7.74 16.20 -17.91
C SER A 41 -6.91 17.37 -18.44
N TRP A 42 -6.71 17.39 -19.75
CA TRP A 42 -6.16 18.51 -20.49
C TRP A 42 -7.19 19.65 -20.56
N PRO A 43 -6.73 20.90 -20.60
CA PRO A 43 -7.62 22.03 -20.85
C PRO A 43 -8.19 21.92 -22.27
N ASP A 44 -9.47 22.26 -22.41
CA ASP A 44 -10.11 22.38 -23.71
C ASP A 44 -9.66 23.69 -24.37
N LEU A 45 -8.60 23.60 -25.17
CA LEU A 45 -7.98 24.76 -25.83
C LEU A 45 -8.90 25.40 -26.88
N ASP A 46 -9.82 24.63 -27.46
CA ASP A 46 -10.76 25.11 -28.49
C ASP A 46 -11.88 25.97 -27.89
N SER A 47 -12.13 25.82 -26.58
CA SER A 47 -13.12 26.60 -25.83
C SER A 47 -12.62 27.97 -25.34
N LEU A 48 -11.30 28.22 -25.44
CA LEU A 48 -10.68 29.45 -24.97
C LEU A 48 -10.79 30.55 -26.04
N GLU A 49 -11.05 31.79 -25.62
CA GLU A 49 -11.04 32.93 -26.54
C GLU A 49 -9.63 33.14 -27.14
N GLU A 50 -9.59 33.36 -28.45
CA GLU A 50 -8.36 33.61 -29.23
C GLU A 50 -7.56 34.77 -28.59
N GLY A 51 -6.32 34.48 -28.16
CA GLY A 51 -5.44 35.45 -27.50
C GLY A 51 -5.38 35.39 -25.97
N THR A 52 -6.11 34.48 -25.32
CA THR A 52 -6.05 34.30 -23.84
C THR A 52 -4.69 33.73 -23.38
N LEU A 53 -4.06 32.91 -24.21
CA LEU A 53 -2.77 32.28 -23.95
C LEU A 53 -1.81 32.54 -25.12
N PRO A 54 -0.51 32.76 -24.85
CA PRO A 54 0.47 32.92 -25.93
C PRO A 54 0.58 31.63 -26.76
N GLU A 55 0.73 31.76 -28.08
CA GLU A 55 0.77 30.62 -29.03
C GLU A 55 1.80 29.56 -28.65
N GLU A 56 2.95 29.96 -28.10
CA GLU A 56 3.98 29.06 -27.60
C GLU A 56 3.47 28.11 -26.50
N THR A 57 2.61 28.60 -25.59
CA THR A 57 2.02 27.77 -24.53
C THR A 57 0.98 26.80 -25.06
N ILE A 58 0.23 27.18 -26.10
CA ILE A 58 -0.75 26.30 -26.75
C ILE A 58 -0.02 25.15 -27.45
N LEU A 59 1.07 25.46 -28.17
CA LEU A 59 1.92 24.45 -28.80
C LEU A 59 2.56 23.51 -27.76
N ALA A 60 3.06 24.05 -26.64
CA ALA A 60 3.62 23.25 -25.57
C ALA A 60 2.59 22.31 -24.92
N ILE A 61 1.36 22.79 -24.68
CA ILE A 61 0.27 21.96 -24.13
C ILE A 61 -0.12 20.86 -25.12
N ASN A 62 -0.22 21.17 -26.41
CA ASN A 62 -0.54 20.17 -27.44
C ASN A 62 0.57 19.11 -27.57
N ALA A 63 1.84 19.50 -27.52
CA ALA A 63 2.96 18.55 -27.52
C ALA A 63 2.94 17.64 -26.27
N GLN A 64 2.60 18.18 -25.10
CA GLN A 64 2.45 17.38 -23.89
C GLN A 64 1.24 16.44 -23.94
N LYS A 65 0.13 16.89 -24.54
CA LYS A 65 -1.08 16.07 -24.75
C LYS A 65 -0.82 14.90 -25.71
N GLU A 66 0.02 15.10 -26.72
CA GLU A 66 0.45 14.04 -27.63
C GLU A 66 1.39 13.05 -26.93
N ALA A 67 2.31 13.55 -26.10
CA ALA A 67 3.24 12.71 -25.34
C ALA A 67 2.57 11.93 -24.19
N GLU A 68 1.50 12.46 -23.60
CA GLU A 68 0.75 11.86 -22.49
C GLU A 68 -0.76 11.99 -22.73
N PRO A 69 -1.34 11.11 -23.56
CA PRO A 69 -2.76 11.14 -23.86
C PRO A 69 -3.61 10.83 -22.62
N GLU A 70 -4.82 11.38 -22.58
CA GLU A 70 -5.76 11.07 -21.50
C GLU A 70 -6.14 9.59 -21.53
N LYS A 71 -5.98 8.93 -20.39
CA LYS A 71 -6.39 7.55 -20.20
C LYS A 71 -7.87 7.49 -19.86
N ALA A 72 -8.59 6.56 -20.49
CA ALA A 72 -10.00 6.34 -20.23
C ALA A 72 -10.22 5.78 -18.81
N ILE A 73 -11.37 6.09 -18.23
CA ILE A 73 -11.82 5.45 -16.98
C ILE A 73 -12.04 3.95 -17.27
N LEU A 74 -11.71 3.08 -16.31
CA LEU A 74 -11.79 1.62 -16.43
C LEU A 74 -10.75 0.99 -17.37
N GLU A 75 -9.62 1.65 -17.60
CA GLU A 75 -8.47 1.01 -18.25
C GLU A 75 -7.95 -0.17 -17.40
N ALA A 76 -7.55 -1.24 -18.07
CA ALA A 76 -7.02 -2.44 -17.42
C ALA A 76 -5.66 -2.16 -16.78
N ILE A 77 -5.46 -2.63 -15.55
CA ILE A 77 -4.20 -2.42 -14.82
C ILE A 77 -3.01 -3.16 -15.44
N GLY A 78 -3.27 -4.12 -16.33
CA GLY A 78 -2.22 -4.88 -17.02
C GLY A 78 -1.37 -4.02 -17.98
N ALA A 79 -1.94 -2.95 -18.52
CA ALA A 79 -1.22 -2.03 -19.44
C ALA A 79 -0.29 -1.05 -18.69
N ASP A 80 -0.34 -1.01 -17.36
CA ASP A 80 0.49 -0.09 -16.58
C ASP A 80 1.96 -0.47 -16.63
N LEU A 81 2.78 0.51 -17.02
CA LEU A 81 4.23 0.41 -17.11
C LEU A 81 4.70 -0.72 -18.04
N GLU A 82 3.89 -1.10 -19.04
CA GLU A 82 4.24 -2.14 -20.02
C GLU A 82 5.60 -1.87 -20.72
N GLU A 83 5.93 -0.60 -20.94
CA GLU A 83 7.23 -0.16 -21.49
C GLU A 83 8.44 -0.56 -20.63
N LEU A 84 8.24 -0.76 -19.33
CA LEU A 84 9.26 -1.19 -18.38
C LEU A 84 9.29 -2.71 -18.19
N ARG A 85 8.43 -3.46 -18.89
CA ARG A 85 8.46 -4.92 -18.83
C ARG A 85 9.70 -5.44 -19.56
N PRO A 86 10.55 -6.27 -18.92
CA PRO A 86 11.65 -6.92 -19.61
C PRO A 86 11.11 -7.85 -20.71
N GLU A 87 11.83 -8.00 -21.83
CA GLU A 87 11.37 -8.78 -23.01
C GLU A 87 10.98 -10.23 -22.66
N ASP A 88 11.59 -10.81 -21.62
CA ASP A 88 11.32 -12.16 -21.12
C ASP A 88 10.46 -12.20 -19.82
N GLY A 89 9.95 -11.06 -19.36
CA GLY A 89 9.21 -10.96 -18.11
C GLY A 89 7.73 -11.32 -18.26
N GLU A 90 7.27 -12.35 -17.54
CA GLU A 90 5.83 -12.66 -17.43
C GLU A 90 5.16 -11.80 -16.34
N GLY A 91 4.05 -11.13 -16.69
CA GLY A 91 3.24 -10.32 -15.76
C GLY A 91 3.36 -8.81 -15.94
N SER A 92 2.70 -8.05 -15.06
CA SER A 92 2.81 -6.58 -15.03
C SER A 92 3.96 -6.14 -14.13
N PRO A 93 4.80 -5.17 -14.56
CA PRO A 93 5.84 -4.61 -13.70
C PRO A 93 5.27 -3.73 -12.57
N ALA A 94 4.03 -3.25 -12.71
CA ALA A 94 3.40 -2.36 -11.74
C ALA A 94 2.56 -3.10 -10.69
N TRP A 95 2.05 -4.28 -11.02
CA TRP A 95 1.02 -4.98 -10.24
C TRP A 95 1.33 -6.46 -10.09
N ASN A 96 1.00 -7.00 -8.92
CA ASN A 96 1.10 -8.44 -8.68
C ASN A 96 -0.22 -8.96 -8.13
N VAL A 97 -0.76 -10.01 -8.75
CA VAL A 97 -2.00 -10.68 -8.36
C VAL A 97 -1.65 -12.00 -7.71
N LYS A 98 -2.24 -12.28 -6.54
CA LYS A 98 -2.07 -13.55 -5.85
C LYS A 98 -3.40 -14.03 -5.28
N VAL A 99 -3.68 -15.31 -5.52
CA VAL A 99 -4.85 -16.00 -4.97
C VAL A 99 -4.46 -16.70 -3.67
N TYR A 100 -5.30 -16.54 -2.65
CA TYR A 100 -5.16 -17.11 -1.32
C TYR A 100 -6.37 -17.97 -0.98
N GLY A 101 -6.18 -18.89 -0.04
CA GLY A 101 -7.21 -19.80 0.43
C GLY A 101 -7.38 -21.04 -0.46
N ASP A 102 -8.48 -21.74 -0.24
CA ASP A 102 -8.80 -22.94 -0.98
C ASP A 102 -9.44 -22.61 -2.34
N LYS A 103 -8.95 -23.27 -3.39
CA LYS A 103 -9.46 -23.14 -4.77
C LYS A 103 -10.71 -23.99 -5.00
N GLY A 104 -11.10 -24.82 -4.03
CA GLY A 104 -12.31 -25.62 -4.08
C GLY A 104 -13.58 -24.78 -4.27
N GLU A 105 -14.50 -25.31 -5.07
CA GLU A 105 -15.88 -24.85 -5.12
C GLU A 105 -16.74 -25.73 -4.23
N TYR A 106 -17.45 -25.10 -3.30
CA TYR A 106 -18.32 -25.78 -2.35
C TYR A 106 -19.76 -25.64 -2.81
N THR A 107 -20.46 -26.77 -2.96
CA THR A 107 -21.88 -26.77 -3.32
C THR A 107 -22.71 -26.72 -2.04
N PHE A 108 -23.38 -25.61 -1.78
CA PHE A 108 -24.38 -25.49 -0.73
C PHE A 108 -25.79 -25.62 -1.33
N PRO A 109 -26.81 -25.96 -0.52
CA PRO A 109 -28.20 -26.09 -1.00
C PRO A 109 -28.72 -24.85 -1.74
N ASP A 110 -28.24 -23.67 -1.35
CA ASP A 110 -28.70 -22.38 -1.91
C ASP A 110 -27.81 -21.83 -3.04
N SER A 111 -26.52 -22.20 -3.09
CA SER A 111 -25.56 -21.65 -4.08
C SER A 111 -24.21 -22.36 -4.05
N LYS A 112 -23.49 -22.37 -5.18
CA LYS A 112 -22.05 -22.65 -5.18
C LYS A 112 -21.29 -21.46 -4.57
N LYS A 113 -20.41 -21.72 -3.60
CA LYS A 113 -19.56 -20.69 -2.96
C LYS A 113 -18.11 -21.12 -3.02
N SER A 114 -17.21 -20.17 -3.25
CA SER A 114 -15.78 -20.38 -3.10
C SER A 114 -15.24 -19.43 -2.04
N TYR A 115 -14.35 -19.95 -1.19
CA TYR A 115 -13.65 -19.16 -0.16
C TYR A 115 -12.30 -18.64 -0.65
N ARG A 116 -12.03 -18.73 -1.95
CA ARG A 116 -10.84 -18.13 -2.56
C ARG A 116 -10.90 -16.61 -2.47
N ILE A 117 -9.79 -16.02 -2.07
CA ILE A 117 -9.59 -14.59 -1.96
C ILE A 117 -8.50 -14.20 -2.95
N THR A 118 -8.78 -13.25 -3.83
CA THR A 118 -7.76 -12.71 -4.72
C THR A 118 -7.30 -11.36 -4.21
N ALA A 119 -5.98 -11.19 -4.06
CA ALA A 119 -5.38 -9.92 -3.69
C ALA A 119 -4.51 -9.39 -4.83
N VAL A 120 -4.63 -8.10 -5.10
CA VAL A 120 -3.80 -7.33 -6.01
C VAL A 120 -2.98 -6.36 -5.20
N ARG A 121 -1.67 -6.38 -5.38
CA ARG A 121 -0.74 -5.44 -4.72
C ARG A 121 -0.06 -4.56 -5.76
N SER A 122 0.10 -3.29 -5.42
CA SER A 122 0.94 -2.38 -6.22
C SER A 122 2.41 -2.58 -5.85
N LEU A 123 3.26 -2.69 -6.86
CA LEU A 123 4.71 -2.70 -6.72
C LEU A 123 5.27 -1.26 -6.75
N VAL A 124 4.57 -0.34 -7.43
CA VAL A 124 4.91 1.09 -7.47
C VAL A 124 4.65 1.77 -6.12
N TRP A 125 3.54 1.42 -5.48
CA TRP A 125 3.14 1.92 -4.17
C TRP A 125 3.11 0.78 -3.15
N PRO A 126 4.25 0.43 -2.53
CA PRO A 126 4.29 -0.56 -1.46
C PRO A 126 3.28 -0.21 -0.38
N GLY A 127 2.39 -1.16 -0.09
CA GLY A 127 1.28 -0.99 0.86
C GLY A 127 -0.10 -0.81 0.23
N ALA A 128 -0.19 -0.50 -1.06
CA ALA A 128 -1.48 -0.50 -1.77
C ALA A 128 -1.91 -1.93 -2.09
N ILE A 129 -3.04 -2.34 -1.52
CA ILE A 129 -3.59 -3.69 -1.66
C ILE A 129 -5.09 -3.60 -1.93
N THR A 130 -5.55 -4.33 -2.93
CA THR A 130 -6.96 -4.55 -3.20
C THR A 130 -7.28 -6.02 -3.03
N VAL A 131 -8.34 -6.34 -2.29
CA VAL A 131 -8.79 -7.72 -2.07
C VAL A 131 -10.21 -7.92 -2.60
N ALA A 132 -10.47 -9.07 -3.21
CA ALA A 132 -11.79 -9.48 -3.65
C ALA A 132 -12.11 -10.91 -3.20
N GLN A 133 -13.34 -11.11 -2.73
CA GLN A 133 -13.89 -12.40 -2.33
C GLN A 133 -15.38 -12.46 -2.71
N GLY A 134 -15.71 -13.35 -3.65
CA GLY A 134 -17.08 -13.46 -4.16
C GLY A 134 -17.53 -12.10 -4.71
N THR A 135 -18.63 -11.56 -4.18
CA THR A 135 -19.22 -10.28 -4.62
C THR A 135 -18.75 -9.07 -3.80
N ARG A 136 -17.74 -9.24 -2.95
CA ARG A 136 -17.20 -8.20 -2.08
C ARG A 136 -15.77 -7.89 -2.47
N PHE A 137 -15.41 -6.62 -2.47
CA PHE A 137 -14.03 -6.17 -2.63
C PHE A 137 -13.74 -5.00 -1.68
N ALA A 138 -12.46 -4.79 -1.38
CA ALA A 138 -11.99 -3.67 -0.58
C ALA A 138 -10.61 -3.21 -1.07
N ASN A 139 -10.41 -1.89 -1.08
CA ASN A 139 -9.14 -1.25 -1.42
C ASN A 139 -8.56 -0.67 -0.13
N LEU A 140 -7.30 -1.00 0.17
CA LEU A 140 -6.61 -0.57 1.36
C LEU A 140 -5.21 -0.04 1.00
N TYR A 141 -4.76 0.95 1.74
CA TYR A 141 -3.37 1.40 1.69
C TYR A 141 -2.80 1.39 3.10
N VAL A 142 -1.75 0.61 3.31
CA VAL A 142 -1.01 0.54 4.58
C VAL A 142 0.47 0.60 4.27
N GLY A 143 1.08 1.76 4.45
CA GLY A 143 2.48 1.99 4.13
C GLY A 143 2.93 3.42 4.41
N TYR A 144 4.18 3.71 4.06
CA TYR A 144 4.87 4.97 4.38
C TYR A 144 4.60 6.12 3.41
N GLY A 145 3.77 5.93 2.37
CA GLY A 145 3.50 6.96 1.38
C GLY A 145 4.65 7.23 0.42
N THR A 146 5.59 6.29 0.26
CA THR A 146 6.76 6.42 -0.62
C THR A 146 6.61 5.56 -1.88
N LYS A 147 6.91 6.12 -3.05
CA LYS A 147 6.94 5.39 -4.32
C LYS A 147 8.21 4.54 -4.46
N CYS A 148 8.13 3.49 -5.27
CA CYS A 148 9.31 2.75 -5.72
C CYS A 148 10.08 3.50 -6.80
N ALA A 149 11.25 4.03 -6.47
CA ALA A 149 12.05 4.84 -7.41
C ALA A 149 12.56 4.03 -8.62
N GLN A 150 12.66 2.72 -8.51
CA GLN A 150 13.12 1.84 -9.60
C GLN A 150 12.04 1.60 -10.66
N LEU A 151 10.77 1.68 -10.28
CA LEU A 151 9.63 1.40 -11.15
C LEU A 151 8.96 2.67 -11.69
N VAL A 152 9.40 3.86 -11.26
CA VAL A 152 8.82 5.12 -11.70
C VAL A 152 9.87 5.93 -12.42
N GLN A 153 9.47 6.49 -13.56
CA GLN A 153 10.34 7.34 -14.37
C GLN A 153 10.87 8.53 -13.55
N PRO A 154 12.16 8.89 -13.70
CA PRO A 154 12.74 10.08 -13.09
C PRO A 154 12.01 11.37 -13.52
N TYR A 155 12.29 12.49 -12.84
CA TYR A 155 11.82 13.79 -13.32
C TYR A 155 12.29 14.03 -14.76
N LYS A 156 11.33 14.32 -15.66
CA LYS A 156 11.60 14.54 -17.10
C LYS A 156 12.65 15.64 -17.33
N GLU A 157 12.66 16.68 -16.50
CA GLU A 157 13.53 17.86 -16.67
C GLU A 157 14.95 17.65 -16.12
N SER A 158 15.12 16.89 -15.03
CA SER A 158 16.41 16.77 -14.34
C SER A 158 17.03 15.37 -14.45
N GLY A 159 16.27 14.36 -14.87
CA GLY A 159 16.69 12.96 -14.85
C GLY A 159 16.91 12.39 -13.45
N LEU A 160 16.63 13.19 -12.40
CA LEU A 160 16.80 12.78 -11.01
C LEU A 160 15.60 11.95 -10.54
N PRO A 161 15.80 10.98 -9.62
CA PRO A 161 14.71 10.22 -9.04
C PRO A 161 13.68 11.16 -8.39
N LEU A 162 12.41 10.76 -8.47
CA LEU A 162 11.29 11.51 -7.90
C LEU A 162 11.51 11.79 -6.41
N THR A 163 11.22 13.03 -5.99
CA THR A 163 11.31 13.41 -4.58
C THR A 163 10.31 12.59 -3.77
N GLY A 164 10.77 11.92 -2.70
CA GLY A 164 9.95 11.01 -1.91
C GLY A 164 9.80 9.60 -2.48
N ALA A 165 10.51 9.27 -3.57
CA ALA A 165 10.65 7.89 -4.02
C ALA A 165 11.81 7.21 -3.29
N SER A 166 11.58 6.00 -2.78
CA SER A 166 12.61 5.18 -2.13
C SER A 166 13.34 4.35 -3.19
N PRO A 167 14.68 4.37 -3.23
CA PRO A 167 15.46 3.49 -4.12
C PRO A 167 15.43 2.01 -3.71
N PHE A 168 14.79 1.66 -2.58
CA PHE A 168 14.87 0.33 -1.97
C PHE A 168 13.56 -0.46 -1.94
N SER A 169 12.49 0.01 -2.56
CA SER A 169 11.17 -0.63 -2.35
C SER A 169 10.74 -1.66 -3.40
N SER A 170 11.60 -2.06 -4.33
CA SER A 170 11.35 -3.24 -5.16
C SER A 170 12.02 -4.47 -4.55
N GLY A 171 11.22 -5.38 -4.00
CA GLY A 171 11.48 -6.82 -3.96
C GLY A 171 12.67 -7.37 -3.15
N ASN A 172 13.63 -6.56 -2.72
CA ASN A 172 14.76 -7.01 -1.90
C ASN A 172 14.49 -6.75 -0.41
N MET A 173 14.39 -7.87 0.31
CA MET A 173 14.29 -8.06 1.75
C MET A 173 15.52 -7.54 2.53
N GLN A 174 16.15 -6.46 2.08
CA GLN A 174 17.45 -6.03 2.65
C GLN A 174 17.36 -4.83 3.59
N LEU A 175 16.26 -4.07 3.60
CA LEU A 175 15.99 -3.08 4.64
C LEU A 175 14.48 -2.93 4.83
N PRO A 176 13.86 -3.62 5.80
CA PRO A 176 12.52 -3.27 6.19
C PRO A 176 12.57 -1.86 6.79
N LEU A 177 11.75 -0.94 6.26
CA LEU A 177 11.32 0.21 7.07
C LEU A 177 10.40 -0.26 8.23
N ALA A 178 10.04 -1.55 8.30
CA ALA A 178 9.55 -2.13 9.54
C ALA A 178 10.75 -2.30 10.48
N PRO A 179 10.63 -1.96 11.77
CA PRO A 179 11.56 -2.47 12.78
C PRO A 179 11.71 -3.98 12.56
N GLU A 180 12.91 -4.52 12.75
CA GLU A 180 13.10 -5.98 12.70
C GLU A 180 12.08 -6.63 13.65
N ASP A 181 11.36 -7.65 13.19
CA ASP A 181 10.38 -8.40 14.01
C ASP A 181 11.02 -9.06 15.24
N VAL A 182 12.36 -9.08 15.28
CA VAL A 182 13.16 -9.55 16.39
C VAL A 182 13.82 -8.34 17.03
N MET A 183 13.14 -7.75 18.00
CA MET A 183 13.89 -7.14 19.10
C MET A 183 14.60 -8.31 19.77
N ASP A 184 15.90 -8.48 19.51
CA ASP A 184 16.72 -9.42 20.29
C ASP A 184 16.41 -9.13 21.76
N GLU A 185 15.86 -10.12 22.46
CA GLU A 185 15.55 -9.98 23.86
C GLU A 185 16.82 -9.47 24.55
N PRO A 186 16.74 -8.38 25.35
CA PRO A 186 17.92 -7.86 26.00
C PRO A 186 18.55 -9.01 26.78
N ASN A 187 19.84 -9.27 26.53
CA ASN A 187 20.58 -10.36 27.15
C ASN A 187 20.25 -10.38 28.65
N ASP A 188 19.65 -11.47 29.13
CA ASP A 188 19.25 -11.60 30.54
C ASP A 188 20.44 -11.18 31.40
N MET A 189 20.25 -10.13 32.20
CA MET A 189 21.30 -9.68 33.10
C MET A 189 21.59 -10.84 34.06
N GLU A 190 22.87 -11.23 34.17
CA GLU A 190 23.28 -12.27 35.12
C GLU A 190 22.68 -11.93 36.50
N GLU A 191 21.90 -12.87 37.03
CA GLU A 191 21.23 -12.77 38.32
C GLU A 191 22.30 -12.44 39.37
N GLN A 192 22.35 -11.17 39.79
CA GLN A 192 23.25 -10.77 40.86
C GLN A 192 22.77 -11.47 42.12
N GLU A 193 23.60 -12.33 42.70
CA GLU A 193 23.30 -12.96 43.99
C GLU A 193 22.95 -11.84 44.98
N GLU A 194 21.72 -11.90 45.51
CA GLU A 194 21.25 -10.93 46.49
C GLU A 194 22.27 -10.87 47.64
N PRO A 195 22.71 -9.66 48.06
CA PRO A 195 23.63 -9.54 49.17
C PRO A 195 22.96 -10.14 50.40
N GLN A 196 23.44 -11.31 50.83
CA GLN A 196 22.97 -11.95 52.04
C GLN A 196 23.07 -10.94 53.18
N PRO A 197 22.00 -10.70 53.96
CA PRO A 197 22.11 -9.84 55.12
C PRO A 197 23.17 -10.45 56.03
N ALA A 198 24.24 -9.69 56.29
CA ALA A 198 25.20 -10.06 57.31
C ALA A 198 24.39 -10.32 58.59
N LEU A 199 24.50 -11.53 59.14
CA LEU A 199 24.01 -11.84 60.47
C LEU A 199 24.73 -10.92 61.45
N VAL A 200 24.12 -9.77 61.72
CA VAL A 200 24.45 -8.94 62.87
C VAL A 200 23.74 -9.53 64.07
N ASP A 201 24.19 -10.72 64.47
CA ASP A 201 23.98 -11.22 65.82
C ASP A 201 24.92 -10.41 66.74
N ASP A 202 24.46 -9.27 67.24
CA ASP A 202 24.64 -8.95 68.66
C ASP A 202 23.80 -7.73 69.09
N ALA A 203 22.76 -8.06 69.85
CA ALA A 203 22.30 -7.38 71.05
C ALA A 203 22.55 -5.87 71.20
N SER A 204 21.52 -5.07 70.91
CA SER A 204 21.27 -3.85 71.69
C SER A 204 19.83 -3.40 71.46
N ASP A 205 18.94 -3.74 72.39
CA ASP A 205 18.24 -2.76 73.23
C ASP A 205 17.01 -3.42 73.87
N GLY A 206 17.02 -3.53 75.19
CA GLY A 206 16.02 -4.23 75.97
C GLY A 206 16.16 -3.92 77.46
N GLU A 207 15.50 -2.83 77.85
CA GLU A 207 14.94 -2.50 79.18
C GLU A 207 15.92 -2.23 80.36
N ASP A 208 15.89 -1.00 80.88
CA ASP A 208 15.39 -0.72 82.24
C ASP A 208 15.57 0.77 82.61
N MET A 209 14.45 1.51 82.67
CA MET A 209 14.32 2.70 83.52
C MET A 209 12.84 2.91 83.87
N GLU A 210 12.40 2.23 84.93
CA GLU A 210 11.18 2.57 85.67
C GLU A 210 11.33 3.94 86.35
N LYS A 211 10.22 4.67 86.42
CA LYS A 211 10.06 5.94 87.15
C LYS A 211 9.18 5.73 88.39
N GLU A 212 9.48 6.52 89.43
CA GLU A 212 8.61 6.99 90.54
C GLU A 212 8.29 5.92 91.63
N ASP A 213 8.35 6.13 92.96
CA ASP A 213 8.48 7.29 93.86
C ASP A 213 8.86 6.77 95.28
N GLU A 214 9.86 7.37 95.96
CA GLU A 214 9.86 7.83 97.39
C GLU A 214 11.21 8.46 97.78
#